data_AF-F1BXB1-F1
#
_entry.id   AF-F1BXB1-F1
#
_cell.length_a   1.000
_cell.length_b   1.000
_cell.length_c   1.000
_cell.angle_alpha   90.00
_cell.angle_beta   90.00
_cell.angle_gamma   90.00
#
_symmetry.space_group_name_H-M   'P 1'
#
loop_
_entity.id
_entity.type
_entity.pdbx_description
1 polymer ?
#
loop_
_entity_poly.entity_id
_entity_poly.type
_entity_poly.pdbx_seq_one_letter_code
_entity_poly.pdbx_strand_id
1 'polypeptide(L)' 'VLAMIRERGIEPIVIEYLNTPPARAELVSLIKASGLNVRQVLREKGSPYEELGLADAKWTDEQLVDL' A
#
# COMPACT_ATOMS: atom_id res chain seq x y z
N VAL A 1 8.55 3.04 -13.65
CA VAL A 1 7.08 2.98 -13.92
C VAL A 1 6.54 4.33 -14.39
N LEU A 2 6.67 5.43 -13.63
CA LEU A 2 6.11 6.74 -14.00
C LEU A 2 6.50 7.23 -15.41
N ALA A 3 7.79 7.16 -15.79
CA ALA A 3 8.25 7.57 -17.11
C ALA A 3 7.56 6.81 -18.25
N MET A 4 7.42 5.48 -18.12
CA MET A 4 6.75 4.64 -19.11
C MET A 4 5.26 4.94 -19.27
N ILE A 5 4.59 5.45 -18.22
CA ILE A 5 3.17 5.85 -18.30
C ILE A 5 3.05 7.13 -19.13
N ARG A 6 3.91 8.11 -18.86
CA ARG A 6 3.96 9.38 -19.61
C ARG A 6 4.36 9.20 -21.07
N GLU A 7 5.30 8.29 -21.35
CA GLU A 7 5.71 7.92 -22.71
C GLU A 7 4.55 7.36 -23.56
N ARG A 8 3.51 6.82 -22.92
CA ARG A 8 2.27 6.36 -23.59
C ARG A 8 1.21 7.45 -23.73
N GLY A 9 1.55 8.70 -23.43
CA GLY A 9 0.63 9.85 -23.52
C GLY A 9 -0.41 9.91 -22.40
N ILE A 10 -0.27 9.09 -21.36
CA ILE A 10 -1.15 9.11 -20.19
C ILE A 10 -0.50 10.02 -19.15
N GLU A 11 -1.20 11.06 -18.70
CA GLU A 11 -0.75 11.86 -17.56
C GLU A 11 -1.42 11.31 -16.28
N PRO A 12 -0.69 10.57 -15.43
CA PRO A 12 -1.26 10.01 -14.22
C PRO A 12 -1.33 11.06 -13.11
N ILE A 13 -2.30 10.90 -12.22
CA ILE A 13 -2.31 11.61 -10.94
C ILE A 13 -1.20 11.01 -10.08
N VAL A 14 -0.19 11.82 -9.74
CA VAL A 14 0.93 11.39 -8.88
C VAL A 14 0.59 11.76 -7.44
N ILE A 15 0.52 10.75 -6.57
CA ILE A 15 0.29 10.92 -5.15
C ILE A 15 1.55 10.52 -4.39
N GLU A 16 2.13 11.47 -3.64
CA GLU A 16 3.23 11.19 -2.72
C GLU A 16 2.67 10.56 -1.45
N TYR A 17 2.41 9.25 -1.48
CA TYR A 17 1.72 8.54 -0.40
C TYR A 17 2.43 8.60 0.96
N LEU A 18 3.73 8.90 1.00
CA LEU A 18 4.47 9.14 2.25
C LEU A 18 4.12 10.48 2.90
N ASN A 19 3.74 11.49 2.10
CA ASN A 19 3.37 12.82 2.57
C ASN A 19 1.84 12.99 2.66
N THR A 20 1.11 12.32 1.78
CA THR A 20 -0.35 12.38 1.63
C THR A 20 -0.91 10.97 1.52
N PRO A 21 -0.93 10.21 2.63
CA PRO A 21 -1.46 8.85 2.61
C PRO A 21 -2.95 8.87 2.27
N PRO A 22 -3.45 7.89 1.49
CA PRO A 22 -4.87 7.77 1.20
C PRO A 22 -5.67 7.53 2.48
N ALA A 23 -6.94 7.92 2.49
CA ALA A 23 -7.83 7.58 3.59
C ALA A 23 -8.02 6.07 3.68
N ARG A 24 -8.29 5.55 4.89
CA ARG A 24 -8.52 4.11 5.13
C ARG A 24 -9.44 3.44 4.11
N ALA A 25 -10.59 4.05 3.83
CA ALA A 25 -11.59 3.51 2.90
C ALA A 25 -11.05 3.43 1.45
N GLU A 26 -10.24 4.42 1.06
CA GLU A 26 -9.59 4.46 -0.24
C GLU A 26 -8.48 3.41 -0.31
N LEU A 27 -7.64 3.28 0.72
CA LEU A 27 -6.61 2.25 0.82
C LEU A 27 -7.18 0.83 0.66
N VAL A 28 -8.25 0.51 1.40
CA VAL A 28 -8.94 -0.79 1.29
C VAL A 28 -9.48 -1.02 -0.13
N SER A 29 -10.03 0.03 -0.75
CA SER A 29 -10.55 -0.05 -2.12
C SER A 29 -9.44 -0.29 -3.14
N LEU A 30 -8.29 0.37 -2.97
CA LEU A 30 -7.10 0.19 -3.82
C LEU A 30 -6.52 -1.21 -3.69
N ILE A 31 -6.39 -1.73 -2.46
CA ILE A 31 -5.92 -3.10 -2.22
C ILE A 31 -6.85 -4.10 -2.93
N LYS A 32 -8.16 -3.96 -2.75
CA LYS A 32 -9.15 -4.81 -3.44
C LYS A 32 -9.07 -4.70 -4.96
N ALA A 33 -8.93 -3.49 -5.51
CA ALA A 33 -8.81 -3.26 -6.95
C ALA A 33 -7.51 -3.84 -7.55
N SER A 34 -6.45 -3.92 -6.75
CA SER A 34 -5.18 -4.54 -7.15
C SER A 34 -5.23 -6.08 -7.21
N GLY A 35 -6.27 -6.71 -6.64
CA GLY A 35 -6.39 -8.16 -6.54
C GLY A 35 -5.44 -8.81 -5.53
N LEU A 36 -4.80 -8.00 -4.68
CA LEU A 36 -3.90 -8.45 -3.62
C LEU A 36 -4.62 -8.53 -2.28
N ASN A 37 -4.11 -9.35 -1.37
CA ASN A 37 -4.49 -9.30 0.04
C ASN A 37 -3.66 -8.24 0.79
N VAL A 38 -4.13 -7.80 1.96
CA VAL A 38 -3.47 -6.74 2.75
C VAL A 38 -2.01 -7.07 3.04
N ARG A 39 -1.72 -8.31 3.43
CA ARG A 39 -0.37 -8.78 3.76
C ARG A 39 0.60 -8.69 2.57
N GLN A 40 0.12 -8.92 1.35
CA GLN A 40 0.91 -8.82 0.13
C GLN A 40 1.30 -7.38 -0.22
N VAL A 41 0.60 -6.38 0.32
CA VAL A 41 0.87 -4.95 0.06
C VAL A 41 1.80 -4.35 1.10
N LEU A 42 2.06 -5.07 2.21
CA LEU A 42 2.99 -4.62 3.23
C LEU A 42 4.42 -4.57 2.69
N ARG A 43 5.11 -3.47 3.00
CA ARG A 43 6.52 -3.33 2.67
C ARG A 43 7.36 -4.09 3.69
N GLU A 44 7.83 -5.28 3.31
CA GLU A 44 8.70 -6.11 4.17
C GLU A 44 10.06 -5.44 4.46
N LYS A 45 10.60 -4.70 3.48
CA LYS A 45 11.92 -4.08 3.60
C LYS A 45 11.86 -2.71 4.28
N GLY A 46 12.13 -2.70 5.57
CA GLY A 46 12.35 -1.51 6.40
C GLY A 46 11.61 -1.57 7.73
N SER A 47 12.02 -0.73 8.68
CA SER A 47 11.22 -0.42 9.86
C SER A 47 9.90 0.20 9.39
N PRO A 48 8.72 -0.19 9.93
CA PRO A 48 8.50 -0.93 11.18
C PRO A 48 8.14 -2.42 11.01
N TYR A 49 8.24 -3.00 9.80
CA TYR A 49 7.71 -4.34 9.52
C TYR A 49 8.31 -5.44 10.40
N GLU A 50 9.64 -5.46 10.51
CA GLU A 50 10.39 -6.43 11.33
C GLU A 50 10.26 -6.12 12.83
N GLU A 51 10.31 -4.83 13.20
CA GLU A 51 10.24 -4.38 14.60
C GLU A 51 8.90 -4.72 15.25
N LEU A 52 7.80 -4.62 14.49
CA LEU A 52 6.45 -4.93 14.97
C LEU A 52 6.02 -6.38 14.69
N GLY A 53 6.87 -7.16 14.00
CA GLY A 53 6.57 -8.54 13.63
C GLY A 53 5.27 -8.65 12.81
N LEU A 54 5.10 -7.80 11.80
CA LEU A 54 3.86 -7.73 11.00
C LEU A 54 3.61 -9.00 10.17
N ALA A 55 4.64 -9.84 10.01
CA ALA A 55 4.51 -11.17 9.42
C ALA A 55 3.68 -12.16 10.26
N ASP A 56 3.51 -11.89 11.56
CA ASP A 56 2.80 -12.80 12.48
C ASP A 56 1.32 -12.95 12.09
N ALA A 57 0.81 -14.17 12.13
CA ALA A 57 -0.58 -14.51 11.82
C ALA A 57 -1.58 -13.94 12.83
N LYS A 58 -1.10 -13.45 13.99
CA LYS A 58 -1.93 -12.79 15.00
C LYS A 58 -2.62 -11.51 14.51
N TRP A 59 -2.04 -10.84 13.51
CA TRP A 59 -2.57 -9.57 12.99
C TRP A 59 -3.76 -9.83 12.05
N THR A 60 -4.86 -9.12 12.25
CA THR A 60 -5.96 -9.12 11.28
C THR A 60 -5.69 -8.14 10.15
N ASP A 61 -6.36 -8.34 9.01
CA ASP A 61 -6.26 -7.44 7.87
C ASP A 61 -6.69 -6.01 8.24
N GLU A 62 -7.69 -5.83 9.12
CA GLU A 62 -8.05 -4.48 9.59
C GLU A 62 -6.93 -3.84 10.41
N GLN A 63 -6.32 -4.59 11.32
CA GLN A 63 -5.22 -4.08 12.15
C GLN A 63 -4.01 -3.68 11.32
N LEU A 64 -3.73 -4.40 10.24
CA LEU A 64 -2.63 -4.09 9.32
C LEU A 64 -2.92 -2.86 8.45
N VAL A 65 -4.18 -2.59 8.14
CA VAL A 65 -4.62 -1.39 7.39
C VAL A 65 -4.60 -0.13 8.25
N ASP A 66 -4.83 -0.28 9.55
CA ASP A 66 -4.94 0.83 10.51
C ASP A 66 -3.59 1.20 11.19
N LEU A 67 -2.50 0.58 10.77
CA LEU A 67 -1.15 0.70 11.35
C LEU A 67 -0.34 1.83 10.70
#